data_AF-A0A7R9ZJ24-F1
#
_entry.id   AF-A0A7R9ZJ24-F1
#
_cell.length_a   1.000
_cell.length_b   1.000
_cell.length_c   1.000
_cell.angle_alpha   90.00
_cell.angle_beta   90.00
_cell.angle_gamma   90.00
#
_symmetry.space_group_name_H-M   'P 1'
#
loop_
_entity.id
_entity.type
_entity.pdbx_description
1 polymer ?
#
loop_
_entity_poly.entity_id
_entity_poly.type
_entity_poly.pdbx_seq_one_letter_code
_entity_poly.pdbx_strand_id
1 'polypeptide(L)'
;EPSSVAPTILDQNKIYRAKLRGPAWTSKGWSIDSPGFVFWFESQHSAGPRVLYGTNAVAEVEDANCTHIHMLSHRYAVAKETAKDRVTYHSVVLLEWDHGKYCTVVEGAYLNGIGGYQGKSNWYHDRDDKPNSLYRVLPSEMVSPWSTSAAEIRCYDVEAKNLSEFQDFVSQYEGPGKRFVDPRFTFSHPARLTYRSKSHMAQY
;
A
#
# COMPACT_ATOMS: atom_id res chain seq x y z
N GLU A 1 16.17 8.04 -22.53
CA GLU A 1 16.21 7.26 -21.28
C GLU A 1 17.12 7.97 -20.30
N PRO A 2 16.68 8.34 -19.09
CA PRO A 2 17.60 8.86 -18.08
C PRO A 2 18.58 7.72 -17.73
N SER A 3 19.88 7.98 -17.88
CA SER A 3 20.92 6.99 -17.59
C SER A 3 20.81 6.58 -16.11
N SER A 4 20.44 5.33 -15.85
CA SER A 4 20.32 4.75 -14.51
C SER A 4 21.69 4.45 -13.92
N VAL A 5 22.60 5.44 -13.90
CA VAL A 5 23.85 5.31 -13.16
C VAL A 5 23.45 5.30 -11.69
N ALA A 6 23.45 4.11 -11.11
CA ALA A 6 23.22 3.95 -9.69
C ALA A 6 24.20 4.89 -8.94
N PRO A 7 23.73 5.66 -7.94
CA PRO A 7 24.59 6.58 -7.22
C PRO A 7 25.79 5.81 -6.68
N THR A 8 27.00 6.24 -7.07
CA THR A 8 28.23 5.62 -6.59
C THR A 8 28.42 6.02 -5.14
N ILE A 9 28.20 5.07 -4.23
CA ILE A 9 28.48 5.25 -2.80
C ILE A 9 30.01 5.18 -2.64
N LEU A 10 30.65 6.36 -2.60
CA LEU A 10 32.11 6.49 -2.55
C LEU A 10 32.73 5.92 -1.26
N ASP A 11 31.94 5.73 -0.21
CA ASP A 11 32.42 5.30 1.10
C ASP A 11 31.55 4.16 1.66
N GLN A 12 31.88 2.93 1.27
CA GLN A 12 31.16 1.72 1.69
C GLN A 12 31.36 1.39 3.18
N ASN A 13 32.32 2.05 3.85
CA ASN A 13 32.63 1.83 5.27
C ASN A 13 31.93 2.82 6.20
N LYS A 14 31.23 3.84 5.68
CA LYS A 14 30.47 4.79 6.48
C LYS A 14 29.03 4.33 6.69
N ILE A 15 28.67 4.10 7.95
CA ILE A 15 27.31 3.83 8.38
C ILE A 15 26.59 5.16 8.62
N TYR A 16 25.61 5.49 7.78
CA TYR A 16 24.71 6.62 7.99
C TYR A 16 23.49 6.15 8.79
N ARG A 17 23.23 6.78 9.93
CA ARG A 17 21.99 6.59 10.70
C ARG A 17 21.12 7.83 10.56
N ALA A 18 19.98 7.68 9.91
CA ALA A 18 18.95 8.71 9.86
C ALA A 18 17.82 8.35 10.82
N LYS A 19 17.33 9.34 11.59
CA LYS A 19 16.08 9.21 12.35
C LYS A 19 15.04 10.09 11.70
N LEU A 20 14.08 9.47 11.04
CA LEU A 20 12.91 10.17 10.50
C LEU A 20 11.89 10.37 11.62
N ARG A 21 11.24 11.53 11.65
CA ARG A 21 10.13 11.82 12.57
C ARG A 21 8.86 12.00 11.74
N GLY A 22 7.82 11.26 12.11
CA GLY A 22 6.49 11.45 11.53
C GLY A 22 5.85 12.76 12.02
N PRO A 23 4.88 13.32 11.27
CA PRO A 23 4.03 14.41 11.76
C PRO A 23 3.30 14.02 13.05
N ALA A 24 2.98 14.98 13.92
CA ALA A 24 2.32 14.70 15.21
C ALA A 24 0.96 13.98 15.09
N TRP A 25 0.26 14.08 13.96
CA TRP A 25 -0.99 13.35 13.77
C TRP A 25 -0.79 11.84 13.65
N THR A 26 0.40 11.36 13.26
CA THR A 26 0.69 9.91 13.18
C THR A 26 0.81 9.28 14.56
N SER A 27 0.85 10.07 15.64
CA SER A 27 0.80 9.56 17.01
C SER A 27 -0.64 9.41 17.53
N LYS A 28 -1.65 9.70 16.69
CA LYS A 28 -3.07 9.50 16.99
C LYS A 28 -3.60 8.42 16.05
N GLY A 29 -4.30 7.44 16.58
CA GLY A 29 -4.77 6.30 15.80
C GLY A 29 -6.03 5.68 16.33
N TRP A 30 -6.25 4.43 15.94
CA TRP A 30 -7.36 3.62 16.44
C TRP A 30 -7.29 3.40 17.96
N SER A 31 -6.08 3.35 18.53
CA SER A 31 -5.88 3.22 19.97
C SER A 31 -4.55 3.83 20.43
N ILE A 32 -4.29 3.80 21.74
CA ILE A 32 -3.00 4.23 22.32
C ILE A 32 -1.87 3.27 21.91
N ASP A 33 -2.18 1.96 21.83
CA ASP A 33 -1.21 0.90 21.53
C ASP A 33 -1.05 0.62 20.02
N SER A 34 -1.89 1.25 19.19
CA SER A 34 -1.81 1.26 17.72
C SER A 34 -2.05 2.69 17.25
N PRO A 35 -1.04 3.57 17.37
CA PRO A 35 -1.10 4.93 16.86
C PRO A 35 -1.22 4.91 15.34
N GLY A 36 -1.79 5.97 14.76
CA GLY A 36 -2.12 6.08 13.34
C GLY A 36 -3.34 5.27 12.88
N PHE A 37 -3.78 5.56 11.65
CA PHE A 37 -4.95 4.93 11.04
C PHE A 37 -4.51 3.93 10.00
N VAL A 38 -3.98 2.81 10.47
CA VAL A 38 -3.56 1.72 9.60
C VAL A 38 -4.56 0.60 9.62
N PHE A 39 -4.84 0.09 8.43
CA PHE A 39 -5.50 -1.19 8.30
C PHE A 39 -4.75 -2.06 7.29
N TRP A 40 -4.87 -3.35 7.48
CA TRP A 40 -4.26 -4.37 6.65
C TRP A 40 -5.36 -5.29 6.13
N PHE A 41 -5.56 -5.32 4.82
CA PHE A 41 -6.42 -6.31 4.20
C PHE A 41 -5.58 -7.50 3.77
N GLU A 42 -5.69 -8.59 4.53
CA GLU A 42 -4.99 -9.85 4.28
C GLU A 42 -5.84 -10.75 3.38
N SER A 43 -5.94 -10.40 2.09
CA SER A 43 -6.74 -11.18 1.14
C SER A 43 -6.19 -12.60 0.92
N GLN A 44 -4.90 -12.79 1.19
CA GLN A 44 -4.14 -14.02 0.98
C GLN A 44 -3.98 -14.85 2.28
N HIS A 45 -4.71 -14.50 3.34
CA HIS A 45 -4.66 -15.22 4.61
C HIS A 45 -5.24 -16.63 4.49
N SER A 46 -4.62 -17.60 5.18
CA SER A 46 -4.93 -19.02 5.03
C SER A 46 -6.36 -19.41 5.45
N ALA A 47 -6.94 -18.72 6.44
CA ALA A 47 -8.33 -18.92 6.88
C ALA A 47 -9.36 -18.12 6.08
N GLY A 48 -8.92 -17.43 5.02
CA GLY A 48 -9.74 -16.55 4.19
C GLY A 48 -9.48 -15.05 4.44
N PRO A 49 -10.00 -14.18 3.56
CA PRO A 49 -9.77 -12.74 3.62
C PRO A 49 -10.22 -12.12 4.95
N ARG A 50 -9.43 -11.20 5.49
CA ARG A 50 -9.77 -10.45 6.71
C ARG A 50 -9.16 -9.04 6.70
N VAL A 51 -9.73 -8.14 7.49
CA VAL A 51 -9.16 -6.81 7.74
C VAL A 51 -8.67 -6.74 9.18
N LEU A 52 -7.39 -6.39 9.33
CA LEU A 52 -6.78 -6.05 10.62
C LEU A 52 -6.69 -4.52 10.73
N TYR A 53 -6.97 -3.97 11.90
CA TYR A 53 -6.90 -2.53 12.16
C TYR A 53 -6.75 -2.31 13.67
N GLY A 54 -6.20 -1.15 14.05
CA GLY A 54 -5.94 -0.81 15.44
C GLY A 54 -5.12 -1.85 16.20
N THR A 55 -5.45 -2.07 17.48
CA THR A 55 -4.70 -3.02 18.34
C THR A 55 -4.63 -4.43 17.78
N ASN A 56 -5.66 -4.86 17.05
CA ASN A 56 -5.72 -6.19 16.48
C ASN A 56 -4.66 -6.37 15.39
N ALA A 57 -4.34 -5.32 14.63
CA ALA A 57 -3.29 -5.40 13.60
C ALA A 57 -1.90 -5.69 14.20
N VAL A 58 -1.56 -5.07 15.33
CA VAL A 58 -0.27 -5.29 15.99
C VAL A 58 -0.16 -6.72 16.54
N ALA A 59 -1.25 -7.26 17.08
CA ALA A 59 -1.26 -8.57 17.72
C ALA A 59 -1.42 -9.74 16.75
N GLU A 60 -2.12 -9.55 15.63
CA GLU A 60 -2.59 -10.65 14.77
C GLU A 60 -1.91 -10.73 13.40
N VAL A 61 -1.15 -9.71 13.00
CA VAL A 61 -0.48 -9.73 11.70
C VAL A 61 0.58 -10.84 11.67
N GLU A 62 0.52 -11.69 10.65
CA GLU A 62 1.57 -12.70 10.45
C GLU A 62 2.89 -12.00 10.15
N ASP A 63 3.97 -12.40 10.82
CA ASP A 63 5.26 -11.72 10.64
C ASP A 63 5.99 -12.24 9.40
N ALA A 64 6.54 -11.31 8.64
CA ALA A 64 7.33 -11.54 7.43
C ALA A 64 8.32 -10.41 7.27
N ASN A 65 9.54 -10.68 6.80
CA ASN A 65 10.50 -9.61 6.54
C ASN A 65 10.40 -9.12 5.11
N CYS A 66 10.29 -7.80 4.95
CA CYS A 66 10.38 -7.18 3.64
C CYS A 66 11.80 -7.37 3.09
N THR A 67 11.91 -7.87 1.87
CA THR A 67 13.19 -8.11 1.18
C THR A 67 13.45 -7.05 0.12
N HIS A 68 12.41 -6.53 -0.54
CA HIS A 68 12.50 -5.48 -1.55
C HIS A 68 11.35 -4.48 -1.42
N ILE A 69 11.66 -3.23 -1.76
CA ILE A 69 10.73 -2.11 -1.77
C ILE A 69 10.72 -1.50 -3.16
N HIS A 70 9.53 -1.37 -3.74
CA HIS A 70 9.32 -0.78 -5.04
C HIS A 70 8.37 0.40 -4.95
N MET A 71 8.62 1.44 -5.75
CA MET A 71 7.69 2.56 -5.88
C MET A 71 7.03 2.50 -7.26
N LEU A 72 5.70 2.50 -7.25
CA LEU A 72 4.87 2.65 -8.43
C LEU A 72 4.14 3.99 -8.34
N SER A 73 4.21 4.77 -9.42
CA SER A 73 3.37 5.95 -9.61
C SER A 73 2.50 5.76 -10.85
N HIS A 74 1.22 6.10 -10.78
CA HIS A 74 0.31 6.09 -11.93
C HIS A 74 -0.70 7.22 -11.83
N ARG A 75 -1.43 7.48 -12.91
CA ARG A 75 -2.63 8.34 -12.91
C ARG A 75 -3.88 7.46 -12.90
N TYR A 76 -4.96 7.96 -12.29
CA TYR A 76 -6.23 7.25 -12.31
C TYR A 76 -6.88 7.37 -13.69
N ALA A 77 -7.36 6.24 -14.24
CA ALA A 77 -8.18 6.26 -15.44
C ALA A 77 -9.54 6.90 -15.14
N VAL A 78 -9.85 7.99 -15.83
CA VAL A 78 -11.16 8.66 -15.80
C VAL A 78 -11.71 8.79 -17.21
N ALA A 79 -13.05 8.85 -17.35
CA ALA A 79 -13.70 8.90 -18.66
C ALA A 79 -13.26 10.12 -19.51
N LYS A 80 -12.98 11.26 -18.85
CA LYS A 80 -12.45 12.46 -19.47
C LYS A 80 -11.48 13.15 -18.52
N GLU A 81 -10.20 13.12 -18.86
CA GLU A 81 -9.15 13.74 -18.04
C GLU A 81 -9.23 15.27 -18.08
N THR A 82 -9.19 15.89 -16.91
CA THR A 82 -8.93 17.33 -16.75
C THR A 82 -7.42 17.62 -16.83
N ALA A 83 -7.05 18.90 -16.91
CA ALA A 83 -5.63 19.29 -16.84
C ALA A 83 -4.97 18.84 -15.53
N LYS A 84 -5.71 18.85 -14.41
CA LYS A 84 -5.24 18.35 -13.12
C LYS A 84 -4.97 16.85 -13.17
N ASP A 85 -5.86 16.06 -13.76
CA ASP A 85 -5.70 14.59 -13.83
C ASP A 85 -4.48 14.17 -14.65
N ARG A 86 -4.08 14.98 -15.64
CA ARG A 86 -2.90 14.74 -16.48
C ARG A 86 -1.57 14.93 -15.76
N VAL A 87 -1.56 15.69 -14.66
CA VAL A 87 -0.35 15.99 -13.88
C VAL A 87 -0.37 15.42 -12.47
N THR A 88 -1.49 14.84 -12.03
CA THR A 88 -1.63 14.26 -10.69
C THR A 88 -1.34 12.77 -10.74
N TYR A 89 -0.31 12.33 -10.01
CA TYR A 89 0.03 10.92 -9.85
C TYR A 89 -0.33 10.44 -8.44
N HIS A 90 -0.93 9.25 -8.38
CA HIS A 90 -1.01 8.45 -7.18
C HIS A 90 0.23 7.59 -7.09
N SER A 91 0.87 7.55 -5.92
CA SER A 91 2.06 6.74 -5.70
C SER A 91 1.83 5.75 -4.57
N VAL A 92 2.30 4.52 -4.78
CA VAL A 92 2.21 3.42 -3.83
C VAL A 92 3.56 2.75 -3.68
N VAL A 93 3.71 2.03 -2.57
CA VAL A 93 4.87 1.22 -2.29
C VAL A 93 4.47 -0.25 -2.38
N LEU A 94 5.17 -1.04 -3.19
CA LEU A 94 5.03 -2.49 -3.20
C LEU A 94 6.14 -3.09 -2.34
N LEU A 95 5.76 -3.96 -1.42
CA LEU A 95 6.65 -4.69 -0.53
C LEU A 95 6.70 -6.15 -0.95
N GLU A 96 7.90 -6.66 -1.22
CA GLU A 96 8.13 -8.10 -1.38
C GLU A 96 8.57 -8.70 -0.05
N TRP A 97 8.04 -9.88 0.28
CA TRP A 97 8.29 -10.57 1.54
C TRP A 97 9.21 -11.78 1.36
N ASP A 98 9.92 -12.16 2.42
CA ASP A 98 10.81 -13.32 2.45
C ASP A 98 10.08 -14.67 2.23
N HIS A 99 8.79 -14.76 2.58
CA HIS A 99 7.99 -15.96 2.32
C HIS A 99 7.59 -16.15 0.84
N GLY A 100 7.68 -15.13 -0.01
CA GLY A 100 7.42 -15.23 -1.46
C GLY A 100 6.03 -15.71 -1.87
N LYS A 101 5.00 -15.49 -1.05
CA LYS A 101 3.63 -15.98 -1.27
C LYS A 101 2.71 -14.93 -1.89
N TYR A 102 2.97 -13.67 -1.57
CA TYR A 102 2.23 -12.49 -1.98
C TYR A 102 3.13 -11.27 -1.75
N CYS A 103 2.71 -10.13 -2.26
CA CYS A 103 3.27 -8.81 -1.98
C CYS A 103 2.26 -7.98 -1.21
N THR A 104 2.71 -6.90 -0.58
CA THR A 104 1.79 -5.91 0.01
C THR A 104 1.91 -4.58 -0.73
N VAL A 105 0.79 -4.05 -1.21
CA VAL A 105 0.70 -2.66 -1.67
C VAL A 105 0.37 -1.77 -0.47
N VAL A 106 1.22 -0.77 -0.23
CA VAL A 106 1.03 0.25 0.80
C VAL A 106 0.71 1.58 0.12
N GLU A 107 -0.43 2.17 0.46
CA GLU A 107 -0.84 3.47 -0.04
C GLU A 107 -1.33 4.40 1.07
N GLY A 108 -1.14 5.70 0.88
CA GLY A 108 -1.76 6.73 1.71
C GLY A 108 -3.06 7.23 1.08
N ALA A 109 -4.08 7.46 1.90
CA ALA A 109 -5.37 7.97 1.43
C ALA A 109 -6.14 8.72 2.52
N TYR A 110 -7.30 9.27 2.18
CA TYR A 110 -8.21 9.85 3.17
C TYR A 110 -8.79 8.79 4.09
N LEU A 111 -8.91 9.11 5.37
CA LEU A 111 -9.49 8.22 6.38
C LEU A 111 -10.91 7.79 5.97
N ASN A 112 -11.23 6.51 6.12
CA ASN A 112 -12.47 5.85 5.70
C ASN A 112 -12.72 5.86 4.18
N GLY A 113 -11.73 6.25 3.37
CA GLY A 113 -11.93 6.39 1.93
C GLY A 113 -12.33 5.08 1.26
N ILE A 114 -11.78 3.95 1.72
CA ILE A 114 -12.13 2.63 1.15
C ILE A 114 -13.51 2.15 1.60
N GLY A 115 -13.91 2.43 2.85
CA GLY A 115 -15.21 2.07 3.40
C GLY A 115 -16.34 2.86 2.76
N GLY A 116 -16.17 4.19 2.65
CA GLY A 116 -17.10 5.06 1.93
C GLY A 116 -17.20 4.74 0.43
N TYR A 117 -16.17 4.08 -0.14
CA TYR A 117 -16.14 3.62 -1.53
C TYR A 117 -16.49 2.14 -1.69
N GLN A 118 -17.16 1.53 -0.70
CA GLN A 118 -17.66 0.15 -0.76
C GLN A 118 -16.55 -0.89 -1.07
N GLY A 119 -15.36 -0.71 -0.50
CA GLY A 119 -14.25 -1.65 -0.65
C GLY A 119 -13.55 -1.64 -2.02
N LYS A 120 -13.88 -0.70 -2.92
CA LYS A 120 -13.34 -0.66 -4.28
C LYS A 120 -11.87 -0.26 -4.30
N SER A 121 -10.98 -1.23 -4.15
CA SER A 121 -9.53 -1.08 -4.30
C SER A 121 -9.10 -1.44 -5.72
N ASN A 122 -8.22 -0.63 -6.32
CA ASN A 122 -7.70 -0.92 -7.67
C ASN A 122 -6.74 -2.12 -7.72
N TRP A 123 -6.33 -2.61 -6.55
CA TRP A 123 -5.33 -3.66 -6.38
C TRP A 123 -5.90 -5.08 -6.40
N TYR A 124 -7.21 -5.24 -6.61
CA TYR A 124 -7.88 -6.54 -6.68
C TYR A 124 -8.71 -6.71 -7.93
N HIS A 125 -8.80 -7.94 -8.44
CA HIS A 125 -9.56 -8.25 -9.66
C HIS A 125 -11.05 -7.92 -9.51
N ASP A 126 -11.62 -8.19 -8.35
CA ASP A 126 -13.04 -8.05 -8.00
C ASP A 126 -13.45 -6.62 -7.60
N ARG A 127 -12.63 -5.59 -7.92
CA ARG A 127 -12.91 -4.17 -7.58
C ARG A 127 -14.36 -3.76 -7.79
N ASP A 128 -14.93 -4.10 -8.94
CA ASP A 128 -16.25 -3.64 -9.37
C ASP A 128 -17.40 -4.57 -8.95
N ASP A 129 -17.09 -5.69 -8.30
CA ASP A 129 -18.07 -6.65 -7.80
C ASP A 129 -18.84 -6.07 -6.61
N LYS A 130 -20.09 -6.54 -6.42
CA LYS A 130 -20.98 -6.07 -5.36
C LYS A 130 -21.60 -7.26 -4.60
N PRO A 131 -21.20 -7.50 -3.34
CA PRO A 131 -20.05 -6.92 -2.64
C PRO A 131 -18.72 -7.56 -3.09
N ASN A 132 -17.65 -6.78 -3.22
CA ASN A 132 -16.28 -7.28 -3.38
C ASN A 132 -15.75 -7.90 -2.07
N SER A 133 -14.65 -8.64 -2.19
CA SER A 133 -14.00 -9.36 -1.08
C SER A 133 -13.67 -8.46 0.10
N LEU A 134 -13.05 -7.30 -0.14
CA LEU A 134 -12.70 -6.34 0.91
C LEU A 134 -13.93 -5.85 1.67
N TYR A 135 -14.99 -5.45 0.96
CA TYR A 135 -16.19 -4.91 1.60
C TYR A 135 -16.94 -5.95 2.43
N ARG A 136 -16.92 -7.22 2.02
CA ARG A 136 -17.56 -8.32 2.79
C ARG A 136 -16.97 -8.49 4.18
N VAL A 137 -15.70 -8.13 4.37
CA VAL A 137 -14.97 -8.36 5.63
C VAL A 137 -14.63 -7.05 6.33
N LEU A 138 -15.07 -5.91 5.79
CA LEU A 138 -14.81 -4.61 6.39
C LEU A 138 -15.68 -4.45 7.65
N PRO A 139 -15.10 -4.10 8.80
CA PRO A 139 -15.85 -3.81 10.02
C PRO A 139 -16.86 -2.68 9.80
N SER A 140 -18.04 -2.81 10.39
CA SER A 140 -19.14 -1.86 10.20
C SER A 140 -18.77 -0.42 10.59
N GLU A 141 -17.94 -0.27 11.61
CA GLU A 141 -17.44 1.01 12.12
C GLU A 141 -16.45 1.70 11.17
N MET A 142 -15.80 0.94 10.28
CA MET A 142 -14.94 1.47 9.22
C MET A 142 -15.75 1.87 7.97
N VAL A 143 -17.03 1.51 7.91
CA VAL A 143 -17.96 1.94 6.85
C VAL A 143 -18.51 3.32 7.22
N SER A 144 -17.72 4.35 6.96
CA SER A 144 -18.06 5.75 7.22
C SER A 144 -17.78 6.63 6.00
N PRO A 145 -18.39 7.83 5.89
CA PRO A 145 -17.98 8.83 4.92
C PRO A 145 -16.48 9.16 5.07
N TRP A 146 -15.80 9.40 3.95
CA TRP A 146 -14.37 9.73 3.99
C TRP A 146 -14.13 11.07 4.68
N SER A 147 -13.07 11.13 5.49
CA SER A 147 -12.61 12.35 6.14
C SER A 147 -11.37 12.89 5.45
N THR A 148 -11.47 14.08 4.87
CA THR A 148 -10.34 14.74 4.19
C THR A 148 -9.40 15.47 5.16
N SER A 149 -9.72 15.51 6.45
CA SER A 149 -8.88 16.12 7.50
C SER A 149 -7.93 15.14 8.16
N ALA A 150 -8.02 13.85 7.80
CA ALA A 150 -7.16 12.78 8.30
C ALA A 150 -6.72 11.87 7.17
N ALA A 151 -5.59 11.19 7.37
CA ALA A 151 -5.07 10.19 6.45
C ALA A 151 -5.09 8.81 7.09
N GLU A 152 -5.24 7.78 6.27
CA GLU A 152 -5.06 6.38 6.61
C GLU A 152 -3.96 5.77 5.74
N ILE A 153 -3.19 4.84 6.29
CA ILE A 153 -2.29 3.98 5.51
C ILE A 153 -3.00 2.66 5.30
N ARG A 154 -3.03 2.22 4.06
CA ARG A 154 -3.72 1.01 3.65
C ARG A 154 -2.70 0.00 3.18
N CYS A 155 -2.70 -1.16 3.80
CA CYS A 155 -1.88 -2.29 3.40
C CYS A 155 -2.78 -3.33 2.74
N TYR A 156 -2.45 -3.74 1.52
CA TYR A 156 -3.20 -4.69 0.72
C TYR A 156 -2.31 -5.86 0.33
N ASP A 157 -2.58 -7.05 0.87
CA ASP A 157 -1.89 -8.26 0.41
C ASP A 157 -2.48 -8.66 -0.95
N VAL A 158 -1.68 -8.52 -2.00
CA VAL A 158 -2.06 -8.80 -3.39
C VAL A 158 -1.49 -10.14 -3.85
N GLU A 159 -2.17 -10.82 -4.78
CA GLU A 159 -1.78 -12.16 -5.23
C GLU A 159 -0.38 -12.24 -5.87
N ALA A 160 0.08 -11.15 -6.48
CA ALA A 160 1.41 -11.06 -7.06
C ALA A 160 2.50 -11.34 -6.01
N LYS A 161 3.47 -12.20 -6.34
CA LYS A 161 4.54 -12.64 -5.41
C LYS A 161 5.81 -11.81 -5.46
N ASN A 162 5.96 -10.99 -6.50
CA ASN A 162 7.13 -10.18 -6.78
C ASN A 162 6.76 -9.00 -7.69
N LEU A 163 7.71 -8.10 -7.96
CA LEU A 163 7.51 -6.95 -8.84
C LEU A 163 7.04 -7.34 -10.25
N SER A 164 7.58 -8.42 -10.84
CA SER A 164 7.23 -8.81 -12.21
C SER A 164 5.76 -9.21 -12.31
N GLU A 165 5.28 -10.07 -11.41
CA GLU A 165 3.86 -10.45 -11.38
C GLU A 165 2.95 -9.26 -11.10
N PHE A 166 3.40 -8.31 -10.29
CA PHE A 166 2.64 -7.09 -10.02
C PHE A 166 2.60 -6.15 -11.25
N GLN A 167 3.69 -6.07 -12.01
CA GLN A 167 3.71 -5.37 -13.30
C GLN A 167 2.71 -5.99 -14.27
N ASP A 168 2.66 -7.32 -14.36
CA ASP A 168 1.70 -8.03 -15.20
C ASP A 168 0.25 -7.69 -14.79
N PHE A 169 -0.05 -7.69 -13.49
CA PHE A 169 -1.35 -7.25 -12.97
C PHE A 169 -1.68 -5.81 -13.39
N VAL A 170 -0.76 -4.87 -13.22
CA VAL A 170 -0.96 -3.46 -13.57
C VAL A 170 -1.20 -3.31 -15.08
N SER A 171 -0.43 -4.00 -15.93
CA SER A 171 -0.58 -3.96 -17.38
C SER A 171 -1.93 -4.50 -17.86
N GLN A 172 -2.49 -5.53 -17.22
CA GLN A 172 -3.85 -6.02 -17.54
C GLN A 172 -4.90 -4.91 -17.41
N TYR A 173 -4.71 -4.02 -16.43
CA TYR A 173 -5.62 -2.94 -16.06
C TYR A 173 -5.17 -1.56 -16.53
N GLU A 174 -4.18 -1.49 -17.43
CA GLU A 174 -3.71 -0.26 -18.05
C GLU A 174 -4.57 0.15 -19.25
N GLY A 175 -4.91 1.45 -19.32
CA GLY A 175 -5.47 2.09 -20.51
C GLY A 175 -6.61 3.07 -20.22
N PRO A 176 -6.99 3.89 -21.22
CA PRO A 176 -8.13 4.80 -21.12
C PRO A 176 -9.41 4.01 -20.84
N GLY A 177 -10.03 4.23 -19.67
CA GLY A 177 -11.24 3.52 -19.24
C GLY A 177 -11.01 2.27 -18.37
N LYS A 178 -9.76 1.92 -18.05
CA LYS A 178 -9.46 0.84 -17.09
C LYS A 178 -9.19 1.37 -15.68
N ARG A 179 -8.01 1.12 -15.12
CA ARG A 179 -7.65 1.51 -13.74
C ARG A 179 -6.42 2.42 -13.73
N PHE A 180 -5.41 2.04 -14.49
CA PHE A 180 -4.09 2.67 -14.49
C PHE A 180 -3.83 3.39 -15.81
N VAL A 181 -3.26 4.59 -15.73
CA VAL A 181 -2.76 5.35 -16.87
C VAL A 181 -1.34 5.80 -16.56
N ASP A 182 -0.41 5.60 -17.51
CA ASP A 182 1.02 5.91 -17.35
C ASP A 182 1.63 5.33 -16.06
N PRO A 183 1.52 4.00 -15.83
CA PRO A 183 2.16 3.37 -14.69
C PRO A 183 3.68 3.41 -14.83
N ARG A 184 4.37 3.88 -13.79
CA ARG A 184 5.83 4.00 -13.74
C ARG A 184 6.40 3.38 -12.48
N PHE A 185 7.29 2.42 -12.68
CA PHE A 185 8.06 1.76 -11.63
C PHE A 185 9.40 2.47 -11.51
N THR A 186 9.48 3.47 -10.63
CA THR A 186 10.57 4.45 -10.60
C THR A 186 11.68 4.11 -9.61
N PHE A 187 11.42 3.22 -8.66
CA PHE A 187 12.35 2.82 -7.61
C PHE A 187 12.17 1.34 -7.30
N SER A 188 13.28 0.62 -7.14
CA SER A 188 13.30 -0.80 -6.78
C SER A 188 14.61 -1.10 -6.07
N HIS A 189 14.57 -1.37 -4.76
CA HIS A 189 15.78 -1.63 -3.98
C HIS A 189 15.56 -2.69 -2.89
N PRO A 190 16.62 -3.44 -2.52
CA PRO A 190 16.59 -4.30 -1.35
C PRO A 190 16.26 -3.52 -0.07
N ALA A 191 15.37 -4.06 0.74
CA ALA A 191 14.99 -3.49 2.03
C ALA A 191 16.13 -3.70 3.05
N ARG A 192 16.85 -2.63 3.39
CA ARG A 192 17.98 -2.65 4.33
C ARG A 192 17.69 -1.97 5.68
N LEU A 193 16.42 -1.80 6.01
CA LEU A 193 15.98 -1.17 7.26
C LEU A 193 15.99 -2.18 8.42
N THR A 194 16.32 -1.72 9.62
CA THR A 194 16.22 -2.53 10.85
C THR A 194 14.78 -2.95 11.13
N TYR A 195 13.83 -2.02 10.93
CA TYR A 195 12.41 -2.24 11.17
C TYR A 195 11.70 -2.46 9.83
N ARG A 196 11.70 -3.71 9.37
CA ARG A 196 11.23 -4.08 8.02
C ARG A 196 10.23 -5.23 7.99
N SER A 197 9.69 -5.63 9.15
CA SER A 197 8.71 -6.71 9.20
C SER A 197 7.27 -6.19 9.17
N LYS A 198 6.29 -7.05 8.83
CA LYS A 198 4.86 -6.69 8.87
C LYS A 198 4.45 -6.14 10.25
N SER A 199 4.89 -6.80 11.33
CA SER A 199 4.61 -6.35 12.71
C SER A 199 5.17 -4.96 13.03
N HIS A 200 6.35 -4.59 12.51
CA HIS A 200 6.88 -3.24 12.66
C HIS A 200 6.03 -2.19 11.92
N MET A 201 5.46 -2.56 10.77
CA MET A 201 4.64 -1.66 9.97
C MET A 201 3.23 -1.50 10.55
N ALA A 202 2.66 -2.56 11.12
CA ALA A 202 1.33 -2.55 11.73
C ALA A 202 1.23 -1.66 12.99
N GLN A 203 2.35 -1.18 13.53
CA GLN A 203 2.41 -0.24 14.66
C GLN A 203 2.11 1.21 14.28
N TYR A 204 2.11 1.52 12.99
CA TYR A 204 1.88 2.88 12.47
C TYR A 204 0.41 3.18 12.26
#